data_AF-A0A0C3NTN4-F1
#
_entry.id   AF-A0A0C3NTN4-F1
#
_cell.length_a   1.000
_cell.length_b   1.000
_cell.length_c   1.000
_cell.angle_alpha   90.00
_cell.angle_beta   90.00
_cell.angle_gamma   90.00
#
_symmetry.space_group_name_H-M   'P 1'
#
loop_
_entity.id
_entity.type
_entity.pdbx_description
1 polymer ?
#
loop_
_entity_poly.entity_id
_entity_poly.type
_entity_poly.pdbx_seq_one_letter_code
_entity_poly.pdbx_strand_id
1 'polypeptide(L)'
;MFCFVVRTLEWKTAKDPLKRHLWPAGSPPSVFMDALDLSTNVLGVSWNWSGNLWFPLDTHPSSHGWFAAHVLLSTWYHSIVFGAFHLATQAFSPETFTVLSEGTIFDATLSPLIRYVRSILTTAFASVAIFAIVHLVYDIATLIGVVALRQDPAQWPPVFDKPWKADLLGDFWGYRWHQPFQRTFVVVGGWPLGNAFGRNMCWDHSSHQGQSTTSW
;
A
#
# COMPACT_ATOMS: atom_id res chain seq x y z
N MET A 1 -11.64 -11.90 1.50
CA MET A 1 -11.86 -12.41 2.88
C MET A 1 -10.97 -11.72 3.90
N PHE A 2 -9.65 -11.67 3.70
CA PHE A 2 -8.70 -11.05 4.65
C PHE A 2 -9.03 -9.59 5.02
N CYS A 3 -9.31 -8.72 4.04
CA CYS A 3 -9.64 -7.31 4.30
C CYS A 3 -10.85 -7.14 5.23
N PHE A 4 -11.90 -7.96 5.06
CA PHE A 4 -13.09 -7.92 5.92
C PHE A 4 -12.76 -8.32 7.37
N VAL A 5 -11.94 -9.37 7.56
CA VAL A 5 -11.54 -9.81 8.91
C VAL A 5 -10.77 -8.71 9.62
N VAL A 6 -9.75 -8.14 8.96
CA VAL A 6 -8.97 -7.02 9.52
C VAL A 6 -9.88 -5.85 9.87
N ARG A 7 -10.81 -5.50 8.97
CA ARG A 7 -11.76 -4.40 9.19
C ARG A 7 -12.67 -4.62 10.38
N THR A 8 -13.23 -5.82 10.52
CA THR A 8 -14.08 -6.13 11.67
C THR A 8 -13.31 -6.05 12.99
N LEU A 9 -12.04 -6.48 13.03
CA LEU A 9 -11.19 -6.33 14.20
C LEU A 9 -10.94 -4.85 14.52
N GLU A 10 -10.60 -4.06 13.49
CA GLU A 10 -10.39 -2.62 13.62
C GLU A 10 -11.60 -1.90 14.18
N TRP A 11 -12.79 -2.12 13.61
CA TRP A 11 -14.03 -1.48 14.05
C TRP A 11 -14.41 -1.88 15.47
N LYS A 12 -14.15 -3.13 15.87
CA LYS A 12 -14.36 -3.57 17.24
C LYS A 12 -13.47 -2.83 18.23
N THR A 13 -12.28 -2.42 17.81
CA THR A 13 -11.32 -1.69 18.65
C THR A 13 -11.46 -0.17 18.60
N ALA A 14 -12.34 0.36 17.74
CA ALA A 14 -12.54 1.80 17.61
C ALA A 14 -13.21 2.37 18.88
N LYS A 15 -12.62 3.42 19.45
CA LYS A 15 -13.16 4.11 20.64
C LYS A 15 -14.31 5.05 20.31
N ASP A 16 -14.25 5.64 19.12
CA ASP A 16 -15.22 6.62 18.63
C ASP A 16 -16.03 6.04 17.46
N PRO A 17 -17.29 6.48 17.28
CA PRO A 17 -18.08 6.09 16.12
C PRO A 17 -17.40 6.53 14.82
N LEU A 18 -17.42 5.64 13.82
CA LEU A 18 -16.88 5.91 12.49
C LEU A 18 -17.75 6.93 11.77
N LYS A 19 -17.17 8.06 11.38
CA LYS A 19 -17.87 9.17 10.74
C LYS A 19 -17.21 9.51 9.42
N ARG A 20 -18.04 9.70 8.39
CA ARG A 20 -17.61 10.20 7.08
C ARG A 20 -17.54 11.73 7.12
N HIS A 21 -16.42 12.29 6.66
CA HIS A 21 -16.19 13.74 6.62
C HIS A 21 -16.27 14.32 5.21
N LEU A 22 -16.00 13.51 4.17
CA LEU A 22 -16.07 13.94 2.76
C LEU A 22 -17.12 13.13 2.02
N TRP A 23 -18.07 13.83 1.40
CA TRP A 23 -19.08 13.26 0.53
C TRP A 23 -18.70 13.49 -0.94
N PRO A 24 -18.91 12.51 -1.84
CA PRO A 24 -18.73 12.75 -3.26
C PRO A 24 -19.71 13.83 -3.72
N ALA A 25 -19.22 14.80 -4.51
CA ALA A 25 -20.01 15.93 -4.95
C ALA A 25 -21.31 15.47 -5.65
N GLY A 26 -22.46 15.90 -5.13
CA GLY A 26 -23.78 15.62 -5.72
C GLY A 26 -24.37 14.23 -5.43
N SER A 27 -23.77 13.43 -4.55
CA SER A 27 -24.32 12.12 -4.15
C SER A 27 -25.19 12.24 -2.89
N PRO A 28 -26.43 11.71 -2.85
CA PRO A 28 -27.15 11.60 -1.59
C PRO A 28 -26.46 10.57 -0.67
N PRO A 29 -26.54 10.75 0.66
CA PRO A 29 -25.99 9.78 1.61
C PRO A 29 -26.63 8.42 1.39
N SER A 30 -25.79 7.40 1.15
CA SER A 30 -26.22 6.03 0.88
C SER A 30 -25.51 5.09 1.83
N VAL A 31 -26.27 4.52 2.77
CA VAL A 31 -25.75 3.58 3.78
C VAL A 31 -25.04 2.39 3.11
N PHE A 32 -25.55 1.92 1.97
CA PHE A 32 -24.93 0.82 1.24
C PHE A 32 -23.57 1.22 0.66
N MET A 33 -23.47 2.39 0.02
CA MET A 33 -22.19 2.87 -0.52
C MET A 33 -21.20 3.23 0.59
N ASP A 34 -21.69 3.77 1.72
CA ASP A 34 -20.87 4.03 2.90
C ASP A 34 -20.34 2.74 3.52
N ALA A 35 -21.17 1.70 3.64
CA ALA A 35 -20.75 0.41 4.14
C ALA A 35 -19.75 -0.28 3.20
N LEU A 36 -19.98 -0.19 1.88
CA LEU A 36 -19.06 -0.71 0.88
C LEU A 36 -17.71 0.01 0.94
N ASP A 37 -17.73 1.35 0.90
CA ASP A 37 -16.53 2.19 1.02
C ASP A 37 -15.80 1.89 2.34
N LEU A 38 -16.50 1.86 3.46
CA LEU A 38 -15.90 1.55 4.76
C LEU A 38 -15.24 0.16 4.77
N SER A 39 -15.81 -0.81 4.05
CA SER A 39 -15.27 -2.17 3.98
C SER A 39 -14.05 -2.30 3.06
N THR A 40 -13.96 -1.50 1.99
CA THR A 40 -12.93 -1.63 0.95
C THR A 40 -11.87 -0.54 0.99
N ASN A 41 -12.14 0.60 1.62
CA ASN A 41 -11.25 1.76 1.71
C ASN A 41 -10.15 1.52 2.75
N VAL A 42 -9.11 0.78 2.37
CA VAL A 42 -8.03 0.34 3.27
C VAL A 42 -7.28 1.54 3.89
N LEU A 43 -7.21 2.66 3.18
CA LEU A 43 -6.57 3.90 3.62
C LEU A 43 -7.43 4.73 4.58
N GLY A 44 -8.76 4.54 4.55
CA GLY A 44 -9.71 5.30 5.34
C GLY A 44 -9.91 6.73 4.87
N VAL A 45 -9.48 7.08 3.65
CA VAL A 45 -9.61 8.46 3.15
C VAL A 45 -11.07 8.86 3.16
N SER A 46 -11.39 10.03 3.71
CA SER A 46 -12.76 10.54 3.99
C SER A 46 -13.40 10.10 5.30
N TRP A 47 -12.74 9.28 6.11
CA TRP A 47 -13.24 8.83 7.41
C TRP A 47 -12.46 9.45 8.57
N ASN A 48 -13.14 9.69 9.69
CA ASN A 48 -12.55 10.29 10.89
C ASN A 48 -11.30 9.56 11.41
N TRP A 49 -11.26 8.24 11.20
CA TRP A 49 -10.18 7.44 11.69
C TRP A 49 -8.87 7.61 10.92
N SER A 50 -8.89 8.15 9.70
CA SER A 50 -7.67 8.44 8.92
C SER A 50 -7.00 9.77 9.27
N GLY A 51 -7.57 10.55 10.19
CA GLY A 51 -7.10 11.92 10.48
C GLY A 51 -5.65 12.04 10.97
N ASN A 52 -5.07 10.97 11.50
CA ASN A 52 -3.68 10.92 11.96
C ASN A 52 -2.77 10.10 11.01
N LEU A 53 -3.26 9.71 9.84
CA LEU A 53 -2.44 9.01 8.85
C LEU A 53 -1.69 10.02 8.01
N TRP A 54 -0.39 9.77 7.84
CA TRP A 54 0.41 10.50 6.88
C TRP A 54 0.10 10.00 5.47
N PHE A 55 -0.13 10.92 4.54
CA PHE A 55 -0.30 10.60 3.12
C PHE A 55 0.80 11.29 2.31
N PRO A 56 1.37 10.62 1.30
CA PRO A 56 2.26 11.27 0.35
C PRO A 56 1.56 12.45 -0.32
N LEU A 57 2.35 13.48 -0.65
CA LEU A 57 1.84 14.63 -1.38
C LEU A 57 1.25 14.17 -2.73
N ASP A 58 0.02 14.61 -3.01
CA ASP A 58 -0.63 14.32 -4.27
C ASP A 58 0.07 15.06 -5.43
N THR A 59 0.64 14.29 -6.35
CA THR A 59 1.29 14.81 -7.57
C THR A 59 0.45 14.60 -8.82
N HIS A 60 -0.77 14.07 -8.69
CA HIS A 60 -1.58 13.70 -9.85
C HIS A 60 -2.24 14.93 -10.51
N PRO A 61 -2.64 14.81 -11.78
CA PRO A 61 -3.37 15.88 -12.47
C PRO A 61 -4.70 16.20 -11.76
N SER A 62 -5.00 17.49 -11.56
CA SER A 62 -6.24 17.92 -10.89
C SER A 62 -7.52 17.67 -11.69
N SER A 63 -7.40 17.37 -12.99
CA SER A 63 -8.57 17.13 -13.85
C SER A 63 -8.86 15.64 -13.97
N HIS A 64 -10.13 15.28 -13.78
CA HIS A 64 -10.60 13.89 -13.68
C HIS A 64 -10.25 13.02 -14.89
N GLY A 65 -10.33 13.58 -16.11
CA GLY A 65 -9.99 12.86 -17.34
C GLY A 65 -8.49 12.58 -17.47
N TRP A 66 -7.65 13.57 -17.16
CA TRP A 66 -6.20 13.39 -17.16
C TRP A 66 -5.72 12.48 -16.04
N PHE A 67 -6.35 12.56 -14.87
CA PHE A 67 -6.10 11.62 -13.77
C PHE A 67 -6.38 10.19 -14.22
N ALA A 68 -7.56 9.92 -14.79
CA ALA A 68 -7.92 8.59 -15.27
C ALA A 68 -6.95 8.07 -16.36
N ALA A 69 -6.55 8.93 -17.31
CA ALA A 69 -5.57 8.57 -18.33
C ALA A 69 -4.19 8.28 -17.73
N HIS A 70 -3.76 9.07 -16.74
CA HIS A 70 -2.50 8.85 -16.02
C HIS A 70 -2.50 7.50 -15.29
N VAL A 71 -3.56 7.19 -14.54
CA VAL A 71 -3.68 5.92 -13.82
C VAL A 71 -3.78 4.74 -14.78
N LEU A 72 -4.44 4.90 -15.93
CA LEU A 72 -4.49 3.85 -16.97
C LEU A 72 -3.11 3.56 -17.56
N LEU A 73 -2.35 4.61 -17.87
CA LEU A 73 -0.98 4.45 -18.37
C LEU A 73 -0.07 3.82 -17.30
N SER A 74 -0.23 4.24 -16.04
CA SER A 74 0.46 3.64 -14.90
C SER A 74 0.12 2.16 -14.75
N THR A 75 -1.16 1.79 -14.85
CA THR A 75 -1.63 0.39 -14.82
C THR A 75 -0.94 -0.44 -15.90
N TRP A 76 -0.92 0.07 -17.13
CA TRP A 76 -0.28 -0.62 -18.25
C TRP A 76 1.23 -0.79 -18.04
N TYR A 77 1.92 0.27 -17.62
CA TYR A 77 3.34 0.24 -17.31
C TYR A 77 3.67 -0.79 -16.21
N HIS A 78 2.97 -0.73 -15.08
CA HIS A 78 3.19 -1.65 -13.97
C HIS A 78 2.83 -3.10 -14.31
N SER A 79 1.86 -3.33 -15.20
CA SER A 79 1.56 -4.68 -15.71
C SER A 79 2.73 -5.24 -16.52
N ILE A 80 3.38 -4.44 -17.36
CA ILE A 80 4.56 -4.87 -18.12
C ILE A 80 5.74 -5.14 -17.20
N VAL A 81 6.02 -4.21 -16.27
CA VAL A 81 7.12 -4.37 -15.31
C VAL A 81 6.90 -5.62 -14.45
N PHE A 82 5.69 -5.81 -13.91
CA PHE A 82 5.36 -7.00 -13.15
C PHE A 82 5.55 -8.27 -13.98
N GLY A 83 5.01 -8.33 -15.19
CA GLY A 83 5.15 -9.49 -16.07
C GLY A 83 6.61 -9.81 -16.38
N ALA A 84 7.42 -8.82 -16.74
CA ALA A 84 8.83 -9.00 -17.07
C ALA A 84 9.64 -9.52 -15.87
N PHE A 85 9.49 -8.92 -14.69
CA PHE A 85 10.24 -9.33 -13.50
C PHE A 85 9.73 -10.64 -12.91
N HIS A 86 8.42 -10.92 -13.00
CA HIS A 86 7.87 -12.21 -12.61
C HIS A 86 8.42 -13.36 -13.48
N LEU A 87 8.47 -13.17 -14.80
CA LEU A 87 9.08 -14.11 -15.73
C LEU A 87 10.58 -14.27 -15.46
N ALA A 88 11.30 -13.18 -15.16
CA ALA A 88 12.72 -13.24 -14.80
C ALA A 88 12.93 -14.04 -13.50
N THR A 89 12.10 -13.83 -12.48
CA THR A 89 12.13 -14.61 -11.23
C THR A 89 11.90 -16.10 -11.49
N GLN A 90 10.94 -16.46 -12.35
CA GLN A 90 10.69 -17.85 -12.74
C GLN A 90 11.85 -18.45 -13.54
N ALA A 91 12.47 -17.68 -14.44
CA ALA A 91 13.60 -18.16 -15.23
C ALA A 91 14.86 -18.44 -14.38
N PHE A 92 15.11 -17.63 -13.35
CA PHE A 92 16.26 -17.80 -12.45
C PHE A 92 16.04 -18.82 -11.34
N SER A 93 14.79 -19.16 -11.04
CA SER A 93 14.43 -20.12 -9.99
C SER A 93 13.21 -20.98 -10.36
N PRO A 94 13.28 -21.75 -11.46
CA PRO A 94 12.12 -22.50 -11.96
C PRO A 94 11.63 -23.51 -10.93
N GLU A 95 12.55 -24.21 -10.25
CA GLU A 95 12.27 -25.19 -9.20
C GLU A 95 11.41 -24.61 -8.06
N THR A 96 11.66 -23.36 -7.65
CA THR A 96 10.96 -22.70 -6.54
C THR A 96 9.52 -22.35 -6.87
N PHE A 97 9.21 -22.04 -8.13
CA PHE A 97 7.90 -21.51 -8.52
C PHE A 97 7.05 -22.47 -9.35
N THR A 98 7.62 -23.58 -9.85
CA THR A 98 6.90 -24.53 -10.74
C THR A 98 6.65 -25.89 -10.09
N VAL A 99 7.37 -26.23 -9.02
CA VAL A 99 7.23 -27.53 -8.35
C VAL A 99 6.49 -27.33 -7.03
N LEU A 100 5.50 -28.20 -6.74
CA LEU A 100 4.74 -28.17 -5.46
C LEU A 100 5.59 -28.62 -4.25
N SER A 101 6.85 -28.99 -4.48
CA SER A 101 7.78 -29.40 -3.45
C SER A 101 8.30 -28.18 -2.69
N GLU A 102 8.81 -28.41 -1.48
CA GLU A 102 9.40 -27.40 -0.59
C GLU A 102 10.68 -26.80 -1.23
N GLY A 103 10.49 -25.94 -2.22
CA GLY A 103 11.54 -25.32 -3.00
C GLY A 103 12.21 -24.21 -2.20
N THR A 104 13.53 -24.26 -2.11
CA THR A 104 14.33 -23.17 -1.55
C THR A 104 14.94 -22.36 -2.69
N ILE A 105 15.07 -21.04 -2.49
CA ILE A 105 15.78 -20.16 -3.43
C ILE A 105 17.26 -20.53 -3.58
N PHE A 106 17.81 -21.32 -2.64
CA PHE A 106 19.20 -21.76 -2.61
C PHE A 106 19.38 -23.09 -3.34
N ASP A 107 20.09 -23.07 -4.47
CA ASP A 107 20.44 -24.32 -5.15
C ASP A 107 21.55 -25.07 -4.42
N ALA A 108 21.25 -26.25 -3.88
CA ALA A 108 22.27 -27.10 -3.28
C ALA A 108 23.29 -27.63 -4.31
N THR A 109 22.94 -27.67 -5.61
CA THR A 109 23.79 -28.22 -6.67
C THR A 109 24.86 -27.25 -7.17
N LEU A 110 24.68 -25.95 -6.94
CA LEU A 110 25.60 -24.90 -7.37
C LEU A 110 26.71 -24.65 -6.33
N SER A 111 27.87 -24.21 -6.81
CA SER A 111 28.94 -23.73 -5.93
C SER A 111 28.47 -22.55 -5.08
N PRO A 112 29.04 -22.34 -3.87
CA PRO A 112 28.54 -21.35 -2.92
C PRO A 112 28.38 -19.94 -3.53
N LEU A 113 29.37 -19.46 -4.28
CA LEU A 113 29.33 -18.13 -4.89
C LEU A 113 28.16 -17.99 -5.88
N ILE A 114 28.02 -18.93 -6.82
CA ILE A 114 26.98 -18.88 -7.86
C ILE A 114 25.59 -19.01 -7.21
N ARG A 115 25.46 -19.87 -6.18
CA ARG A 115 24.23 -20.05 -5.40
C ARG A 115 23.76 -18.75 -4.77
N TYR A 116 24.65 -18.02 -4.10
CA TYR A 116 24.29 -16.75 -3.45
C TYR A 116 24.00 -15.66 -4.47
N VAL A 117 24.78 -15.55 -5.55
CA VAL A 117 24.51 -14.58 -6.63
C VAL A 117 23.12 -14.82 -7.23
N ARG A 118 22.78 -16.09 -7.53
CA ARG A 118 21.45 -16.44 -8.07
C ARG A 118 20.33 -16.09 -7.09
N SER A 119 20.51 -16.38 -5.80
CA SER A 119 19.55 -16.06 -4.74
C SER A 119 19.34 -14.55 -4.60
N ILE A 120 20.41 -13.75 -4.63
CA ILE A 120 20.34 -12.28 -4.56
C ILE A 120 19.59 -11.72 -5.77
N LEU A 121 19.92 -12.19 -6.98
CA LEU A 121 19.22 -11.75 -8.20
C LEU A 121 17.74 -12.13 -8.19
N THR A 122 17.42 -13.37 -7.80
CA THR A 122 16.03 -13.84 -7.69
C THR A 122 15.24 -13.00 -6.70
N THR A 123 15.83 -12.70 -5.54
CA THR A 123 15.22 -11.87 -4.49
C THR A 123 15.03 -10.43 -4.97
N ALA A 124 16.01 -9.86 -5.69
CA ALA A 124 15.90 -8.51 -6.25
C ALA A 124 14.78 -8.43 -7.29
N PHE A 125 14.69 -9.40 -8.21
CA PHE A 125 13.61 -9.45 -9.19
C PHE A 125 12.24 -9.62 -8.55
N ALA A 126 12.14 -10.51 -7.55
CA ALA A 126 10.91 -10.70 -6.80
C ALA A 126 10.49 -9.41 -6.07
N SER A 127 11.44 -8.66 -5.52
CA SER A 127 11.15 -7.39 -4.85
C SER A 127 10.59 -6.34 -5.82
N VAL A 128 11.16 -6.23 -7.03
CA VAL A 128 10.62 -5.34 -8.08
C VAL A 128 9.25 -5.81 -8.55
N ALA A 129 9.04 -7.12 -8.71
CA ALA A 129 7.74 -7.68 -9.06
C ALA A 129 6.68 -7.37 -7.99
N ILE A 130 7.03 -7.49 -6.69
CA ILE A 130 6.15 -7.15 -5.57
C ILE A 130 5.80 -5.65 -5.59
N PHE A 131 6.78 -4.78 -5.80
CA PHE A 131 6.54 -3.35 -5.95
C PHE A 131 5.55 -3.06 -7.09
N ALA A 132 5.78 -3.66 -8.26
CA ALA A 132 4.95 -3.45 -9.45
C ALA A 132 3.53 -4.01 -9.27
N ILE A 133 3.34 -5.19 -8.67
CA ILE A 133 1.99 -5.75 -8.47
C ILE A 133 1.19 -4.95 -7.46
N VAL A 134 1.81 -4.40 -6.40
CA VAL A 134 1.06 -3.55 -5.47
C VAL A 134 0.63 -2.25 -6.13
N HIS A 135 1.50 -1.62 -6.94
CA HIS A 135 1.10 -0.49 -7.78
C HIS A 135 -0.04 -0.86 -8.74
N LEU A 136 0.08 -1.99 -9.45
CA LEU A 136 -0.92 -2.44 -10.40
C LEU A 136 -2.30 -2.64 -9.75
N VAL A 137 -2.35 -3.35 -8.62
CA VAL A 137 -3.60 -3.60 -7.89
C VAL A 137 -4.20 -2.30 -7.38
N TYR A 138 -3.36 -1.36 -6.90
CA TYR A 138 -3.80 -0.05 -6.46
C TYR A 138 -4.36 0.81 -7.60
N ASP A 139 -3.70 0.83 -8.75
CA ASP A 139 -4.14 1.59 -9.93
C ASP A 139 -5.46 1.02 -10.49
N ILE A 140 -5.62 -0.30 -10.54
CA ILE A 140 -6.88 -0.94 -10.93
C ILE A 140 -8.02 -0.55 -9.98
N ALA A 141 -7.77 -0.59 -8.65
CA ALA A 141 -8.76 -0.18 -7.67
C ALA A 141 -9.12 1.31 -7.82
N THR A 142 -8.11 2.16 -8.06
CA THR A 142 -8.27 3.59 -8.33
C THR A 142 -9.13 3.84 -9.56
N LEU A 143 -8.88 3.12 -10.67
CA LEU A 143 -9.69 3.23 -11.89
C LEU A 143 -11.14 2.83 -11.63
N ILE A 144 -11.39 1.74 -10.89
CA ILE A 144 -12.75 1.34 -10.52
C ILE A 144 -13.42 2.43 -9.68
N GLY A 145 -12.74 2.93 -8.65
CA GLY A 145 -13.26 3.98 -7.77
C GLY A 145 -13.60 5.27 -8.51
N VAL A 146 -12.67 5.78 -9.30
CA VAL A 146 -12.80 7.08 -9.97
C VAL A 146 -13.71 6.99 -11.21
N VAL A 147 -13.58 5.94 -12.03
CA VAL A 147 -14.36 5.82 -13.28
C VAL A 147 -15.74 5.23 -13.05
N ALA A 148 -15.83 4.12 -12.32
CA ALA A 148 -17.10 3.41 -12.13
C ALA A 148 -17.91 3.95 -10.94
N LEU A 149 -17.24 4.27 -9.82
CA LEU A 149 -17.91 4.76 -8.61
C LEU A 149 -17.94 6.29 -8.49
N ARG A 150 -17.33 7.01 -9.45
CA ARG A 150 -17.29 8.49 -9.48
C ARG A 150 -16.72 9.11 -8.19
N GLN A 151 -15.79 8.41 -7.55
CA GLN A 151 -15.07 8.93 -6.40
C GLN A 151 -14.15 10.08 -6.82
N ASP A 152 -13.89 10.99 -5.89
CA ASP A 152 -12.97 12.09 -6.12
C ASP A 152 -11.53 11.54 -6.23
N PRO A 153 -10.74 11.90 -7.26
CA PRO A 153 -9.32 11.54 -7.35
C PRO A 153 -8.52 11.81 -6.07
N ALA A 154 -8.85 12.86 -5.31
CA ALA A 154 -8.19 13.18 -4.04
C ALA A 154 -8.40 12.09 -2.96
N GLN A 155 -9.35 11.17 -3.15
CA GLN A 155 -9.56 10.02 -2.27
C GLN A 155 -8.55 8.88 -2.51
N TRP A 156 -7.73 8.99 -3.55
CA TRP A 156 -6.77 7.98 -4.00
C TRP A 156 -5.33 8.49 -3.94
N PRO A 157 -4.78 8.76 -2.73
CA PRO A 157 -3.42 9.27 -2.59
C PRO A 157 -2.38 8.24 -3.02
N PRO A 158 -1.14 8.65 -3.37
CA PRO A 158 -0.10 7.72 -3.78
C PRO A 158 0.14 6.58 -2.77
N VAL A 159 0.28 5.35 -3.27
CA VAL A 159 0.49 4.13 -2.45
C VAL A 159 1.89 4.02 -1.83
N PHE A 160 2.87 4.73 -2.41
CA PHE A 160 4.26 4.80 -1.95
C PHE A 160 4.77 6.24 -1.96
N ASP A 161 5.76 6.54 -1.12
CA ASP A 161 6.55 7.77 -1.22
C ASP A 161 8.03 7.47 -1.43
N LYS A 162 8.42 7.29 -2.69
CA LYS A 162 9.82 7.16 -3.13
C LYS A 162 10.65 6.28 -2.16
N PRO A 163 10.29 4.99 -1.98
CA PRO A 163 10.89 4.10 -0.97
C PRO A 163 12.41 3.94 -1.10
N TRP A 164 12.95 4.12 -2.30
CA TRP A 164 14.40 4.13 -2.56
C TRP A 164 15.15 5.34 -1.98
N LYS A 165 14.46 6.37 -1.48
CA LYS A 165 15.05 7.52 -0.79
C LYS A 165 15.09 7.38 0.73
N ALA A 166 14.73 6.22 1.28
CA ALA A 166 14.77 6.00 2.71
C ALA A 166 16.22 5.93 3.20
N ASP A 167 16.58 6.80 4.15
CA ASP A 167 17.89 6.75 4.82
C ASP A 167 17.87 5.80 6.04
N LEU A 168 16.68 5.49 6.56
CA LEU A 168 16.48 4.67 7.75
C LEU A 168 15.39 3.62 7.51
N LEU A 169 15.52 2.47 8.17
CA LEU A 169 14.55 1.38 8.08
C LEU A 169 13.16 1.81 8.59
N GLY A 170 13.13 2.64 9.64
CA GLY A 170 11.89 3.22 10.17
C GLY A 170 11.19 4.15 9.17
N ASP A 171 11.96 4.90 8.37
CA ASP A 171 11.41 5.75 7.31
C ASP A 171 10.84 4.91 6.15
N PHE A 172 11.59 3.88 5.74
CA PHE A 172 11.15 2.93 4.72
C PHE A 172 9.80 2.29 5.06
N TRP A 173 9.71 1.61 6.22
CA TRP A 173 8.48 0.90 6.62
C TRP A 173 7.39 1.79 7.20
N GLY A 174 7.77 2.94 7.78
CA GLY A 174 6.86 3.85 8.48
C GLY A 174 6.21 4.90 7.59
N TYR A 175 6.84 5.31 6.49
CA TYR A 175 6.32 6.42 5.66
C TYR A 175 6.46 6.20 4.16
N ARG A 176 7.36 5.34 3.69
CA ARG A 176 7.60 5.27 2.23
C ARG A 176 7.02 4.03 1.57
N TRP A 177 6.86 2.95 2.32
CA TRP A 177 6.40 1.66 1.85
C TRP A 177 4.94 1.37 2.24
N HIS A 178 4.12 0.91 1.27
CA HIS A 178 2.77 0.36 1.47
C HIS A 178 1.86 1.13 2.44
N GLN A 179 1.54 2.39 2.11
CA GLN A 179 0.64 3.24 2.90
C GLN A 179 -0.69 2.59 3.31
N PRO A 180 -1.40 1.83 2.44
CA PRO A 180 -2.68 1.22 2.80
C PRO A 180 -2.59 0.23 3.96
N PHE A 181 -1.45 -0.44 4.15
CA PHE A 181 -1.34 -1.52 5.13
C PHE A 181 -0.84 -1.08 6.50
N GLN A 182 -0.36 0.16 6.65
CA GLN A 182 0.21 0.66 7.90
C GLN A 182 -0.76 0.53 9.07
N ARG A 183 -1.98 1.04 8.88
CA ARG A 183 -3.09 0.94 9.82
C ARG A 183 -3.36 -0.51 10.23
N THR A 184 -3.41 -1.41 9.24
CA THR A 184 -3.67 -2.83 9.45
C THR A 184 -2.60 -3.45 10.34
N PHE A 185 -1.32 -3.18 10.07
CA PHE A 185 -0.22 -3.70 10.88
C PHE A 185 -0.22 -3.15 12.30
N VAL A 186 -0.57 -1.88 12.48
CA VAL A 186 -0.71 -1.27 13.81
C VAL A 186 -1.87 -1.89 14.59
N VAL A 187 -3.03 -2.04 13.98
CA VAL A 187 -4.22 -2.58 14.66
C VAL A 187 -4.08 -4.07 14.98
N VAL A 188 -3.58 -4.87 14.03
CA VAL A 188 -3.50 -6.33 14.17
C VAL A 188 -2.24 -6.77 14.93
N GLY A 189 -1.12 -6.07 14.73
CA GLY A 189 0.16 -6.40 15.36
C GLY A 189 0.52 -5.42 16.48
N GLY A 190 0.69 -4.15 16.14
CA GLY A 190 1.25 -3.13 17.04
C GLY A 190 0.47 -2.96 18.35
N TRP A 191 -0.86 -2.89 18.31
CA TRP A 191 -1.69 -2.68 19.49
C TRP A 191 -1.73 -3.90 20.43
N PRO A 192 -2.00 -5.14 19.96
CA PRO A 192 -1.94 -6.31 20.83
C PRO A 192 -0.55 -6.51 21.47
N LEU A 193 0.51 -6.35 20.69
CA LEU A 193 1.89 -6.47 21.19
C LEU A 193 2.22 -5.33 22.17
N GLY A 194 1.82 -4.09 21.88
CA GLY A 194 2.03 -2.95 22.78
C GLY A 194 1.33 -3.12 24.13
N ASN A 195 0.11 -3.63 24.13
CA ASN A 195 -0.63 -3.95 25.35
C ASN A 195 0.02 -5.10 26.13
N ALA A 196 0.55 -6.12 25.44
CA ALA A 196 1.21 -7.26 26.09
C ALA A 196 2.59 -6.91 26.67
N PHE A 197 3.33 -6.00 26.03
CA PHE A 197 4.72 -5.68 26.39
C PHE A 197 4.92 -4.25 26.96
N GLY A 198 3.83 -3.52 27.24
CA GLY A 198 3.86 -2.23 27.94
C GLY A 198 4.41 -1.04 27.13
N ARG A 199 4.53 -1.18 25.80
CA ARG A 199 4.99 -0.13 24.90
C ARG A 199 3.86 0.30 23.99
N ASN A 200 3.18 1.40 24.35
CA ASN A 200 2.26 2.05 23.43
C ASN A 200 3.11 2.60 22.28
N MET A 201 3.07 1.97 21.10
CA MET A 201 3.54 2.60 19.87
C MET A 201 2.60 3.76 19.54
N CYS A 202 2.77 4.86 20.26
CA CYS A 202 2.21 6.15 19.89
C CYS A 202 3.14 6.71 18.82
N TRP A 203 2.68 6.73 17.58
CA TRP A 203 3.37 7.45 16.51
C TRP A 203 3.22 8.95 16.75
N ASP A 204 4.12 9.53 17.54
CA ASP A 204 4.19 10.97 17.76
C ASP A 204 4.71 11.65 16.48
N HIS A 205 3.82 12.39 15.79
CA HIS A 205 4.08 13.03 14.50
C HIS A 205 4.75 14.42 14.63
N SER A 206 5.21 14.80 15.82
CA SER A 206 5.68 16.16 16.10
C SER A 206 7.07 16.51 15.52
N SER A 207 7.82 15.58 14.91
CA SER A 207 9.21 15.84 14.51
C SER A 207 9.45 16.22 13.03
N HIS A 208 8.44 16.24 12.15
CA HIS A 208 8.65 16.54 10.73
C HIS A 208 7.92 17.79 10.18
N GLN A 209 7.18 18.55 11.00
CA GLN A 209 6.59 19.84 10.60
C GLN A 209 7.54 21.05 10.75
N GLY A 210 8.82 20.84 11.06
CA GLY A 210 9.80 21.91 11.14
C GLY A 210 10.64 22.03 9.88
N GLN A 211 10.23 22.89 8.95
CA GLN A 211 11.05 23.68 7.99
C GLN A 211 10.40 23.80 6.59
N SER A 212 9.47 24.76 6.45
CA SER A 212 9.39 25.59 5.24
C SER A 212 8.51 26.83 5.52
N THR A 213 9.01 27.73 6.35
CA THR A 213 8.50 29.11 6.45
C THR A 213 9.66 30.06 6.20
N THR A 214 9.84 30.46 4.94
CA THR A 214 10.52 31.68 4.49
C THR A 214 9.83 32.07 3.18
N SER A 215 8.82 32.95 3.23
CA SER A 215 8.92 34.41 3.09
C SER A 215 9.19 34.87 1.64
N TRP A 216 8.17 35.55 1.09
CA TRP A 216 8.05 36.29 -0.17
C TRP A 216 7.71 35.49 -1.42
#